data_AF-A0A0H5GPE6-F1
#
_entry.id   AF-A0A0H5GPE6-F1
#
_cell.length_a   1.000
_cell.length_b   1.000
_cell.length_c   1.000
_cell.angle_alpha   90.00
_cell.angle_beta   90.00
_cell.angle_gamma   90.00
#
_symmetry.space_group_name_H-M   'P 1'
#
loop_
_entity.id
_entity.type
_entity.pdbx_description
1 polymer ?
#
loop_
_entity_poly.entity_id
_entity_poly.type
_entity_poly.pdbx_seq_one_letter_code
_entity_poly.pdbx_strand_id
1 'polypeptide(L)'
;MKKDAGISNEDVLNRICEAYGFSQKVQLARHFNIAASSLQNRYTRGSISYDFIVHCSLETGIDTRWLLTGEGQTSKREVNAENTQKSHPALDLFTLSEGCLIENGSLNIDYKLFSKALTHPICVKSDGKTHVVEKDASLSDGTWLVDIEGSVSIRDLTLLPARKLHVAGGKVPFECGIDEIKTLGRVVGIYTEVN
;
A
#
# COMPACT_ATOMS: atom_id res chain seq x y z
N MET A 1 0.04 22.32 -23.02
CA MET A 1 -0.53 22.72 -21.72
C MET A 1 -1.86 23.42 -22.00
N LYS A 2 -2.98 22.69 -21.97
CA LYS A 2 -4.31 23.27 -22.20
C LYS A 2 -4.71 24.03 -20.91
N LYS A 3 -4.72 25.36 -20.99
CA LYS A 3 -5.19 26.27 -19.93
C LYS A 3 -6.70 26.09 -19.75
N ASP A 4 -7.13 25.83 -18.51
CA ASP A 4 -8.40 26.23 -17.88
C ASP A 4 -9.71 26.12 -18.68
N ALA A 5 -9.81 25.23 -19.65
CA ALA A 5 -11.03 25.06 -20.45
C ALA A 5 -12.04 24.18 -19.67
N GLY A 6 -12.72 24.77 -18.68
CA GLY A 6 -13.92 24.19 -18.07
C GLY A 6 -14.06 24.29 -16.55
N ILE A 7 -13.06 24.80 -15.82
CA ILE A 7 -13.10 24.85 -14.35
C ILE A 7 -13.57 26.23 -13.87
N SER A 8 -14.71 26.29 -13.19
CA SER A 8 -15.24 27.50 -12.56
C SER A 8 -14.70 27.67 -11.14
N ASN A 9 -14.16 28.85 -10.81
CA ASN A 9 -13.71 29.14 -9.44
C ASN A 9 -14.87 29.14 -8.43
N GLU A 10 -16.09 29.48 -8.86
CA GLU A 10 -17.27 29.39 -8.00
C GLU A 10 -17.52 27.94 -7.55
N ASP A 11 -17.46 26.99 -8.49
CA ASP A 11 -17.66 25.57 -8.18
C ASP A 11 -16.57 25.03 -7.26
N VAL A 12 -15.33 25.48 -7.46
CA VAL A 12 -14.21 25.15 -6.56
C VAL A 12 -14.48 25.64 -5.14
N LEU A 13 -14.88 26.91 -4.97
CA LEU A 13 -15.16 27.44 -3.64
C LEU A 13 -16.38 26.79 -2.97
N ASN A 14 -17.39 26.40 -3.77
CA ASN A 14 -18.55 25.65 -3.28
C ASN A 14 -18.15 24.24 -2.80
N ARG A 15 -17.30 23.53 -3.55
CA ARG A 15 -16.75 22.23 -3.13
C ARG A 15 -15.87 22.34 -1.88
N ILE A 16 -15.13 23.44 -1.73
CA ILE A 16 -14.37 23.69 -0.49
C ILE A 16 -15.33 23.91 0.69
N CYS A 17 -16.44 24.63 0.52
CA CYS A 17 -17.47 24.71 1.56
C CYS A 17 -18.02 23.33 1.93
N GLU A 18 -18.32 22.50 0.92
CA GLU A 18 -18.79 21.11 1.12
C GLU A 18 -17.77 20.26 1.88
N ALA A 19 -16.50 20.33 1.47
CA ALA A 19 -15.37 19.64 2.10
C ALA A 19 -15.23 19.93 3.60
N TYR A 20 -15.49 21.18 4.01
CA TYR A 20 -15.47 21.59 5.41
C TYR A 20 -16.83 21.41 6.13
N GLY A 21 -17.88 21.00 5.43
CA GLY A 21 -19.24 20.91 5.98
C GLY A 21 -19.88 22.27 6.29
N PHE A 22 -19.49 23.33 5.56
CA PHE A 22 -20.03 24.68 5.73
C PHE A 22 -21.33 24.86 4.95
N SER A 23 -22.39 25.26 5.65
CA SER A 23 -23.69 25.60 5.05
C SER A 23 -23.75 27.04 4.56
N GLN A 24 -22.87 27.92 5.04
CA GLN A 24 -22.84 29.34 4.68
C GLN A 24 -21.45 29.78 4.25
N LYS A 25 -21.36 30.52 3.14
CA LYS A 25 -20.09 31.07 2.60
C LYS A 25 -19.33 31.92 3.63
N VAL A 26 -20.02 32.58 4.56
CA VAL A 26 -19.37 33.36 5.63
C VAL A 26 -18.52 32.50 6.58
N GLN A 27 -18.85 31.21 6.74
CA GLN A 27 -18.05 30.28 7.55
C GLN A 27 -16.69 30.04 6.89
N LEU A 28 -16.66 29.91 5.55
CA LEU A 28 -15.41 29.80 4.80
C LEU A 28 -14.54 31.06 4.96
N ALA A 29 -15.15 32.26 4.92
CA ALA A 29 -14.41 33.51 5.13
C ALA A 29 -13.77 33.56 6.54
N ARG A 30 -14.52 33.13 7.56
CA ARG A 30 -14.03 33.05 8.95
C ARG A 30 -12.91 32.02 9.09
N HIS A 31 -13.06 30.85 8.45
CA HIS A 31 -12.07 29.78 8.47
C HIS A 31 -10.72 30.23 7.92
N PHE A 32 -10.73 30.92 6.78
CA PHE A 32 -9.53 31.49 6.16
C PHE A 32 -9.11 32.86 6.73
N ASN A 33 -9.76 33.33 7.79
CA ASN A 33 -9.52 34.63 8.43
C ASN A 33 -9.49 35.81 7.45
N ILE A 34 -10.48 35.87 6.56
CA ILE A 34 -10.66 36.97 5.60
C ILE A 34 -12.02 37.66 5.76
N ALA A 35 -12.13 38.91 5.29
CA ALA A 35 -13.41 39.60 5.24
C ALA A 35 -14.39 38.93 4.25
N ALA A 36 -15.70 39.03 4.51
CA ALA A 36 -16.73 38.52 3.61
C ALA A 36 -16.68 39.16 2.22
N SER A 37 -16.33 40.46 2.13
CA SER A 37 -16.10 41.16 0.87
C SER A 37 -14.91 40.57 0.10
N SER A 38 -13.83 40.21 0.78
CA SER A 38 -12.67 39.53 0.18
C SER A 38 -13.08 38.18 -0.39
N LEU A 39 -13.89 37.40 0.32
CA LEU A 39 -14.40 36.13 -0.19
C LEU A 39 -15.31 36.34 -1.41
N GLN A 40 -16.21 37.32 -1.37
CA GLN A 40 -17.09 37.65 -2.50
C GLN A 40 -16.29 38.03 -3.76
N ASN A 41 -15.20 38.77 -3.60
CA ASN A 41 -14.27 39.06 -4.69
C ASN A 41 -13.65 37.76 -5.25
N ARG A 42 -13.31 36.78 -4.40
CA ARG A 42 -12.83 35.48 -4.89
C ARG A 42 -13.88 34.77 -5.75
N TYR A 43 -15.15 34.79 -5.37
CA TYR A 43 -16.22 34.18 -6.19
C TYR A 43 -16.35 34.82 -7.57
N THR A 44 -16.08 36.13 -7.70
CA THR A 44 -16.39 36.90 -8.92
C THR A 44 -15.18 37.17 -9.84
N ARG A 45 -13.96 37.11 -9.32
CA ARG A 45 -12.73 37.44 -10.08
C ARG A 45 -12.32 36.46 -11.19
N GLY A 46 -12.98 35.31 -11.30
CA GLY A 46 -12.70 34.25 -12.27
C GLY A 46 -11.41 33.45 -12.04
N SER A 47 -10.39 34.00 -11.36
CA SER A 47 -9.14 33.29 -11.06
C SER A 47 -9.29 32.26 -9.93
N ILE A 48 -8.77 31.06 -10.18
CA ILE A 48 -8.83 29.91 -9.27
C ILE A 48 -8.11 30.20 -7.95
N SER A 49 -8.75 29.87 -6.83
CA SER A 49 -8.21 30.03 -5.48
C SER A 49 -7.38 28.82 -5.06
N TYR A 50 -6.24 28.62 -5.72
CA TYR A 50 -5.35 27.47 -5.46
C TYR A 50 -4.87 27.40 -4.00
N ASP A 51 -4.68 28.55 -3.35
CA ASP A 51 -4.36 28.64 -1.93
C ASP A 51 -5.42 27.91 -1.06
N PHE A 52 -6.70 28.16 -1.31
CA PHE A 52 -7.78 27.54 -0.53
C PHE A 52 -7.88 26.03 -0.79
N ILE A 53 -7.60 25.59 -2.02
CA ILE A 53 -7.59 24.18 -2.39
C ILE A 53 -6.51 23.41 -1.63
N VAL A 54 -5.30 23.98 -1.56
CA VAL A 54 -4.17 23.36 -0.86
C VAL A 54 -4.45 23.24 0.63
N HIS A 55 -4.91 24.33 1.27
CA HIS A 55 -5.28 24.31 2.69
C HIS A 55 -6.39 23.32 2.99
N CYS A 56 -7.44 23.32 2.17
CA CYS A 56 -8.55 22.38 2.30
C CYS A 56 -8.08 20.94 2.21
N SER A 57 -7.27 20.61 1.20
CA SER A 57 -6.74 19.24 1.03
C SER A 57 -5.86 18.81 2.20
N LEU A 58 -5.03 19.70 2.74
CA LEU A 58 -4.15 19.40 3.87
C LEU A 58 -4.93 19.19 5.18
N GLU A 59 -5.97 19.98 5.42
CA GLU A 59 -6.74 19.94 6.66
C GLU A 59 -7.78 18.81 6.67
N THR A 60 -8.43 18.57 5.53
CA THR A 60 -9.55 17.61 5.42
C THR A 60 -9.13 16.26 4.83
N GLY A 61 -7.95 16.18 4.20
CA GLY A 61 -7.48 14.99 3.49
C GLY A 61 -8.18 14.73 2.15
N ILE A 62 -9.02 15.67 1.71
CA ILE A 62 -9.78 15.60 0.45
C ILE A 62 -8.86 15.75 -0.76
N ASP A 63 -9.15 15.01 -1.83
CA ASP A 63 -8.31 15.01 -3.03
C ASP A 63 -8.41 16.33 -3.81
N THR A 64 -7.24 16.86 -4.21
CA THR A 64 -7.18 18.15 -4.92
C THR A 64 -7.82 18.09 -6.30
N ARG A 65 -7.85 16.91 -6.95
CA ARG A 65 -8.53 16.71 -8.23
C ARG A 65 -10.03 16.91 -8.07
N TRP A 66 -10.63 16.35 -7.01
CA TRP A 66 -12.04 16.54 -6.73
C TRP A 66 -12.35 18.01 -6.41
N LEU A 67 -11.54 18.67 -5.58
CA LEU A 67 -11.72 20.11 -5.29
C LEU A 67 -11.68 20.97 -6.56
N LEU A 68 -10.77 20.67 -7.48
CA LEU A 68 -10.61 21.41 -8.74
C LEU A 68 -11.70 21.10 -9.76
N THR A 69 -12.02 19.83 -9.97
CA THR A 69 -12.80 19.39 -11.14
C THR A 69 -14.20 18.89 -10.79
N GLY A 70 -14.44 18.55 -9.53
CA GLY A 70 -15.61 17.77 -9.10
C GLY A 70 -15.54 16.29 -9.51
N GLU A 71 -14.50 15.87 -10.22
CA GLU A 71 -14.29 14.48 -10.64
C GLU A 71 -13.37 13.76 -9.65
N GLY A 72 -13.71 12.51 -9.36
CA GLY A 72 -12.96 11.66 -8.43
C GLY A 72 -13.64 11.53 -7.07
N GLN A 73 -12.93 10.97 -6.10
CA GLN A 73 -13.46 10.70 -4.76
C GLN A 73 -13.21 11.89 -3.83
N THR A 74 -14.19 12.16 -2.96
CA THR A 74 -14.15 13.26 -1.98
C THR A 74 -13.14 13.01 -0.88
N SER A 75 -12.75 11.77 -0.58
CA SER A 75 -11.86 11.48 0.54
C SER A 75 -10.80 10.46 0.17
N LYS A 76 -9.55 10.69 0.62
CA LYS A 76 -8.51 9.65 0.64
C LYS A 76 -8.86 8.48 1.56
N ARG A 77 -9.87 8.60 2.43
CA ARG A 77 -10.35 7.54 3.35
C ARG A 77 -11.55 6.76 2.82
N GLU A 78 -12.18 7.17 1.73
CA GLU A 78 -13.19 6.35 1.03
C GLU A 78 -12.53 5.40 0.02
N VAL A 79 -11.42 4.78 0.43
CA VAL A 79 -10.91 3.57 -0.21
C VAL A 79 -11.75 2.40 0.30
N ASN A 80 -13.03 2.37 -0.06
CA ASN A 80 -13.86 1.19 0.10
C ASN A 80 -14.77 1.06 -1.12
N ALA A 81 -14.49 -0.01 -1.87
CA ALA A 81 -15.24 -0.56 -3.00
C ALA A 81 -15.20 0.27 -4.30
N GLU A 82 -14.70 -0.39 -5.36
CA GLU A 82 -15.00 -0.10 -6.78
C GLU A 82 -14.07 0.79 -7.62
N ASN A 83 -12.85 1.13 -7.17
CA ASN A 83 -11.84 1.60 -8.13
C ASN A 83 -10.47 0.94 -7.91
N THR A 84 -10.25 -0.13 -8.65
CA THR A 84 -9.01 -0.92 -8.79
C THR A 84 -7.92 -0.12 -9.50
N GLN A 85 -7.55 1.06 -8.99
CA GLN A 85 -6.29 1.70 -9.33
C GLN A 85 -5.24 1.30 -8.29
N LYS A 86 -4.72 0.09 -8.46
CA LYS A 86 -3.31 -0.27 -8.25
C LYS A 86 -2.67 0.40 -7.02
N SER A 87 -3.30 0.28 -5.86
CA SER A 87 -2.62 0.58 -4.60
C SER A 87 -1.46 -0.41 -4.50
N HIS A 88 -0.24 0.10 -4.36
CA HIS A 88 0.92 -0.74 -4.07
C HIS A 88 0.61 -1.45 -2.74
N PRO A 89 0.40 -2.78 -2.71
CA PRO A 89 0.14 -3.44 -1.45
C PRO A 89 1.34 -3.19 -0.55
N ALA A 90 1.10 -2.53 0.58
CA ALA A 90 2.07 -2.46 1.66
C ALA A 90 2.15 -3.87 2.24
N LEU A 91 3.28 -4.53 2.02
CA LEU A 91 3.52 -5.88 2.48
C LEU A 91 4.16 -5.81 3.87
N ASP A 92 3.64 -6.58 4.83
CA ASP A 92 4.26 -6.68 6.15
C ASP A 92 5.71 -7.16 5.99
N LEU A 93 6.64 -6.42 6.58
CA LEU A 93 8.07 -6.66 6.49
C LEU A 93 8.54 -7.32 7.77
N PHE A 94 9.28 -8.41 7.63
CA PHE A 94 9.90 -9.13 8.72
C PHE A 94 11.41 -9.20 8.50
N THR A 95 12.16 -9.23 9.60
CA THR A 95 13.58 -9.59 9.61
C THR A 95 13.71 -11.00 10.17
N LEU A 96 14.38 -11.87 9.43
CA LEU A 96 14.75 -13.21 9.90
C LEU A 96 16.19 -13.17 10.42
N SER A 97 16.36 -13.40 11.72
CA SER A 97 17.66 -13.42 12.40
C SER A 97 17.70 -14.51 13.46
N GLU A 98 18.76 -15.31 13.47
CA GLU A 98 18.99 -16.37 14.48
C GLU A 98 17.80 -17.33 14.67
N GLY A 99 17.08 -17.66 13.60
CA GLY A 99 15.91 -18.54 13.67
C GLY A 99 14.61 -17.86 14.11
N CYS A 100 14.63 -16.55 14.35
CA CYS A 100 13.48 -15.77 14.79
C CYS A 100 12.99 -14.83 13.69
N LEU A 101 11.68 -14.78 13.49
CA LEU A 101 11.03 -13.86 12.57
C LEU A 101 10.45 -12.67 13.35
N ILE A 102 10.98 -11.47 13.11
CA ILE A 102 10.61 -10.25 13.84
C ILE A 102 9.94 -9.29 12.88
N GLU A 103 8.74 -8.85 13.20
CA GLU A 103 8.02 -7.84 12.40
C GLU A 103 8.73 -6.48 12.48
N ASN A 104 8.95 -5.87 11.33
CA ASN A 104 9.73 -4.66 11.16
C ASN A 104 9.13 -3.75 10.07
N GLY A 105 7.88 -3.35 10.27
CA GLY A 105 7.19 -2.38 9.45
C GLY A 105 6.60 -2.97 8.17
N SER A 106 6.60 -2.19 7.09
CA SER A 106 6.00 -2.59 5.81
C SER A 106 6.84 -2.12 4.62
N LEU A 107 6.71 -2.84 3.50
CA LEU A 107 7.40 -2.58 2.25
C LEU A 107 6.40 -2.45 1.10
N ASN A 108 6.44 -1.32 0.40
CA ASN A 108 5.60 -1.11 -0.78
C ASN A 108 6.27 -1.75 -2.01
N ILE A 109 5.61 -2.74 -2.60
CA ILE A 109 6.08 -3.42 -3.81
C ILE A 109 5.03 -3.25 -4.92
N ASP A 110 5.47 -2.90 -6.14
CA ASP A 110 4.57 -2.87 -7.30
C ASP A 110 4.16 -4.32 -7.66
N TYR A 111 2.85 -4.58 -7.67
CA TYR A 111 2.28 -5.89 -8.01
C TYR A 111 2.72 -6.40 -9.39
N LYS A 112 3.16 -5.51 -10.30
CA LYS A 112 3.70 -5.89 -11.62
C LYS A 112 4.97 -6.73 -11.55
N LEU A 113 5.63 -6.80 -10.39
CA LEU A 113 6.75 -7.72 -10.18
C LEU A 113 6.32 -9.18 -10.15
N PHE A 114 5.02 -9.47 -9.97
CA PHE A 114 4.49 -10.82 -9.86
C PHE A 114 3.61 -11.16 -11.06
N SER A 115 3.83 -12.35 -11.62
CA SER A 115 3.02 -12.88 -12.74
C SER A 115 1.66 -13.40 -12.28
N LYS A 116 1.48 -13.65 -10.98
CA LYS A 116 0.25 -14.11 -10.35
C LYS A 116 -0.16 -13.13 -9.27
N ALA A 117 -1.46 -12.95 -9.10
CA ALA A 117 -1.99 -12.23 -7.95
C ALA A 117 -1.61 -12.98 -6.67
N LEU A 118 -1.03 -12.26 -5.71
CA LEU A 118 -0.71 -12.77 -4.38
C LEU A 118 -1.90 -12.53 -3.47
N THR A 119 -2.15 -13.45 -2.55
CA THR A 119 -3.30 -13.43 -1.63
C THR A 119 -2.90 -12.90 -0.26
N HIS A 120 -1.92 -13.52 0.38
CA HIS A 120 -1.38 -13.11 1.67
C HIS A 120 0.16 -13.04 1.64
N PRO A 121 0.72 -12.11 0.85
CA PRO A 121 2.15 -11.89 0.74
C PRO A 121 2.75 -11.17 1.96
N ILE A 122 3.94 -11.61 2.38
CA ILE A 122 4.82 -10.90 3.34
C ILE A 122 6.23 -10.75 2.75
N CYS A 123 7.01 -9.82 3.30
CA CYS A 123 8.41 -9.64 2.97
C CYS A 123 9.29 -10.14 4.12
N VAL A 124 10.34 -10.90 3.81
CA VAL A 124 11.31 -11.42 4.80
C VAL A 124 12.72 -11.05 4.39
N LYS A 125 13.36 -10.19 5.19
CA LYS A 125 14.78 -9.83 5.06
C LYS A 125 15.65 -10.88 5.74
N SER A 126 16.59 -11.44 4.98
CA SER A 126 17.56 -12.42 5.46
C SER A 126 18.79 -12.39 4.56
N ASP A 127 20.00 -12.43 5.14
CA ASP A 127 21.28 -12.52 4.43
C ASP A 127 21.45 -11.50 3.29
N GLY A 128 21.07 -10.24 3.52
CA GLY A 128 21.17 -9.17 2.53
C GLY A 128 20.15 -9.25 1.37
N LYS A 129 19.20 -10.19 1.45
CA LYS A 129 18.13 -10.38 0.46
C LYS A 129 16.78 -10.07 1.07
N THR A 130 15.84 -9.64 0.24
CA THR A 130 14.43 -9.51 0.61
C THR A 130 13.63 -10.56 -0.16
N HIS A 131 13.01 -11.47 0.56
CA HIS A 131 12.21 -12.56 0.02
C HIS A 131 10.74 -12.18 0.12
N VAL A 132 10.00 -12.29 -0.97
CA VAL A 132 8.55 -12.15 -0.96
C VAL A 132 7.95 -13.55 -0.79
N VAL A 133 7.14 -13.74 0.24
CA VAL A 133 6.62 -15.04 0.68
C VAL A 133 5.09 -15.01 0.65
N GLU A 134 4.47 -15.96 -0.04
CA GLU A 134 3.02 -16.19 -0.03
C GLU A 134 2.67 -17.20 1.06
N LYS A 135 1.98 -16.77 2.13
CA LYS A 135 1.72 -17.60 3.32
C LYS A 135 0.81 -18.79 3.04
N ASP A 136 -0.17 -18.62 2.14
CA ASP A 136 -1.20 -19.63 1.86
C ASP A 136 -0.90 -20.46 0.59
N ALA A 137 0.36 -20.53 0.20
CA ALA A 137 0.77 -21.35 -0.92
C ALA A 137 0.56 -22.85 -0.59
N SER A 138 -0.05 -23.59 -1.52
CA SER A 138 -0.12 -25.06 -1.43
C SER A 138 1.28 -25.67 -1.54
N LEU A 139 1.56 -26.69 -0.72
CA LEU A 139 2.86 -27.37 -0.69
C LEU A 139 3.25 -27.88 -2.08
N SER A 140 4.45 -27.52 -2.50
CA SER A 140 5.06 -27.86 -3.79
C SER A 140 6.57 -27.74 -3.69
N ASP A 141 7.28 -28.23 -4.69
CA ASP A 141 8.72 -28.00 -4.81
C ASP A 141 9.03 -26.50 -4.91
N GLY A 142 10.18 -26.09 -4.36
CA GLY A 142 10.70 -24.74 -4.43
C GLY A 142 11.30 -24.25 -3.11
N THR A 143 11.50 -22.94 -3.00
CA THR A 143 12.04 -22.31 -1.81
C THR A 143 10.90 -21.87 -0.88
N TRP A 144 11.00 -22.19 0.40
CA TRP A 144 9.97 -22.00 1.42
C TRP A 144 10.52 -21.35 2.67
N LEU A 145 9.68 -20.53 3.31
CA LEU A 145 9.84 -20.16 4.70
C LEU A 145 9.24 -21.28 5.55
N VAL A 146 10.05 -21.88 6.41
CA VAL A 146 9.67 -23.03 7.25
C VAL A 146 10.01 -22.78 8.70
N ASP A 147 9.30 -23.45 9.59
CA ASP A 147 9.57 -23.54 11.01
C ASP A 147 9.89 -25.01 11.34
N ILE A 148 11.11 -25.23 11.83
CA ILE A 148 11.66 -26.53 12.21
C ILE A 148 11.90 -26.48 13.72
N GLU A 149 11.03 -27.15 14.48
CA GLU A 149 11.10 -27.21 15.95
C GLU A 149 11.20 -25.84 16.65
N GLY A 150 10.52 -24.82 16.11
CA GLY A 150 10.52 -23.45 16.63
C GLY A 150 11.58 -22.54 15.99
N SER A 151 12.48 -23.08 15.16
CA SER A 151 13.48 -22.30 14.42
C SER A 151 13.01 -22.02 13.00
N VAL A 152 12.77 -20.75 12.69
CA VAL A 152 12.37 -20.29 11.37
C VAL A 152 13.58 -20.20 10.45
N SER A 153 13.49 -20.74 9.23
CA SER A 153 14.51 -20.59 8.21
C SER A 153 13.94 -20.62 6.80
N ILE A 154 14.73 -20.18 5.82
CA ILE A 154 14.38 -20.31 4.39
C ILE A 154 15.12 -21.55 3.85
N ARG A 155 14.36 -22.48 3.26
CA ARG A 155 14.86 -23.80 2.82
C ARG A 155 14.32 -24.14 1.44
N ASP A 156 15.07 -24.95 0.70
CA ASP A 156 14.57 -25.58 -0.52
C ASP A 156 13.90 -26.91 -0.17
N LEU A 157 12.64 -27.05 -0.57
CA LEU A 157 11.84 -28.26 -0.37
C LEU A 157 11.64 -28.99 -1.69
N THR A 158 11.76 -30.31 -1.65
CA THR A 158 11.39 -31.21 -2.75
C THR A 158 10.49 -32.31 -2.21
N LEU A 159 9.31 -32.49 -2.81
CA LEU A 159 8.37 -33.54 -2.47
C LEU A 159 8.89 -34.90 -2.93
N LEU A 160 8.92 -35.83 -1.98
CA LEU A 160 9.27 -37.23 -2.20
C LEU A 160 8.01 -38.11 -2.05
N PRO A 161 8.00 -39.29 -2.68
CA PRO A 161 6.95 -40.28 -2.45
C PRO A 161 6.74 -40.59 -0.97
N ALA A 162 5.56 -41.11 -0.63
CA ALA A 162 5.15 -41.43 0.75
C ALA A 162 5.09 -40.22 1.70
N ARG A 163 4.69 -39.04 1.18
CA ARG A 163 4.52 -37.79 1.95
C ARG A 163 5.79 -37.37 2.69
N LYS A 164 6.92 -37.46 2.01
CA LYS A 164 8.22 -37.02 2.53
C LYS A 164 8.69 -35.75 1.84
N LEU A 165 9.59 -35.04 2.50
CA LEU A 165 10.29 -33.87 1.98
C LEU A 165 11.79 -34.11 2.06
N HIS A 166 12.48 -33.77 0.98
CA HIS A 166 13.89 -33.44 1.03
C HIS A 166 14.03 -31.95 1.35
N VAL A 167 14.79 -31.63 2.40
CA VAL A 167 14.98 -30.28 2.92
C VAL A 167 16.45 -29.86 2.77
N ALA A 168 16.71 -28.88 1.90
CA ALA A 168 18.03 -28.35 1.60
C ALA A 168 18.15 -26.85 1.93
N GLY A 169 19.33 -26.26 1.73
CA GLY A 169 19.62 -24.83 2.02
C GLY A 169 20.25 -24.55 3.39
N GLY A 170 20.37 -25.56 4.26
CA GLY A 170 21.21 -25.50 5.46
C GLY A 170 22.63 -26.02 5.20
N LYS A 171 23.41 -26.21 6.28
CA LYS A 171 24.76 -26.83 6.18
C LYS A 171 24.71 -28.27 5.69
N VAL A 172 23.69 -29.02 6.09
CA VAL A 172 23.48 -30.42 5.72
C VAL A 172 22.01 -30.61 5.36
N PRO A 173 21.69 -31.20 4.19
CA PRO A 173 20.31 -31.53 3.83
C PRO A 173 19.82 -32.77 4.61
N PHE A 174 18.51 -32.90 4.74
CA PHE A 174 17.89 -34.04 5.41
C PHE A 174 16.54 -34.39 4.78
N GLU A 175 15.96 -35.53 5.18
CA GLU A 175 14.61 -35.92 4.79
C GLU A 175 13.73 -36.07 6.02
N CYS A 176 12.46 -35.68 5.90
CA CYS A 176 11.45 -35.78 6.95
C CYS A 176 10.06 -36.02 6.36
N GLY A 177 9.09 -36.41 7.19
CA GLY A 177 7.68 -36.36 6.81
C GLY A 177 7.19 -34.92 6.62
N ILE A 178 6.18 -34.71 5.77
CA ILE A 178 5.60 -33.36 5.55
C ILE A 178 4.99 -32.75 6.82
N ASP A 179 4.63 -33.59 7.79
CA ASP A 179 4.01 -33.21 9.06
C ASP A 179 5.05 -32.96 10.18
N GLU A 180 6.35 -33.20 9.91
CA GLU A 180 7.46 -32.98 10.86
C GLU A 180 8.01 -31.55 10.82
N ILE A 181 7.69 -30.78 9.78
CA ILE A 181 8.05 -29.36 9.67
C ILE A 181 6.82 -28.53 9.34
N LYS A 182 6.80 -27.28 9.82
CA LYS A 182 5.70 -26.36 9.51
C LYS A 182 6.11 -25.47 8.33
N THR A 183 5.32 -25.49 7.26
CA THR A 183 5.48 -24.55 6.16
C THR A 183 4.74 -23.25 6.49
N LEU A 184 5.46 -22.12 6.43
CA LEU A 184 4.92 -20.79 6.73
C LEU A 184 4.55 -20.01 5.47
N GLY A 185 5.12 -20.38 4.32
CA GLY A 185 4.79 -19.83 3.02
C GLY A 185 5.87 -20.11 1.98
N ARG A 186 5.51 -19.94 0.70
CA ARG A 186 6.42 -20.17 -0.43
C ARG A 186 7.04 -18.86 -0.91
N VAL A 187 8.35 -18.87 -1.17
CA VAL A 187 9.03 -17.73 -1.78
C VAL A 187 8.58 -17.59 -3.24
N VAL A 188 8.09 -16.39 -3.60
CA VAL A 188 7.59 -16.05 -4.94
C VAL A 188 8.47 -15.04 -5.67
N GLY A 189 9.37 -14.37 -4.95
CA GLY A 189 10.31 -13.41 -5.51
C GLY A 189 11.44 -13.11 -4.54
N ILE A 190 12.60 -12.72 -5.08
CA ILE A 190 13.78 -12.36 -4.30
C ILE A 190 14.35 -11.07 -4.88
N TYR A 191 14.55 -10.08 -4.02
CA TYR A 191 15.32 -8.88 -4.31
C TYR A 191 16.69 -8.98 -3.63
N THR A 192 17.73 -8.56 -4.34
CA THR A 192 19.11 -8.52 -3.83
C THR A 192 19.80 -7.28 -4.39
N GLU A 193 20.49 -6.55 -3.52
CA GLU A 193 21.33 -5.42 -3.93
C GLU A 193 22.58 -5.94 -4.64
N VAL A 194 22.96 -5.28 -5.73
CA VAL A 194 24.21 -5.55 -6.44
C VAL A 194 25.13 -4.36 -6.20
N ASN A 195 26.19 -4.57 -5.41
CA ASN A 195 27.24 -3.58 -5.16
C ASN A 195 28.40 -3.73 -6.13
#